data_AF-A0A2N6BIZ2-F1
#
_entry.id   AF-A0A2N6BIZ2-F1
#
_cell.length_a   1.000
_cell.length_b   1.000
_cell.length_c   1.000
_cell.angle_alpha   90.00
_cell.angle_beta   90.00
_cell.angle_gamma   90.00
#
_symmetry.space_group_name_H-M   'P 1'
#
loop_
_entity.id
_entity.type
_entity.pdbx_description
1 polymer ?
#
loop_
_entity_poly.entity_id
_entity_poly.type
_entity_poly.pdbx_seq_one_letter_code
_entity_poly.pdbx_strand_id
1 'polypeptide(L)'
;MSILFRFLLLAALLLPMASSLFAADPPDGGELAGEGSFLIIRSDEKEHKLLKKTCKVCHREGEMFFFLVTADDEDSLAMAHETLSGKLEAPTSRVVVNPHSATMCLFCHLTPPDEKAEPTAMTFRTLDGKATDRENVADLCRMCHQDAGREHTRVIDDPESAIGDLVVAGLAEEGQSLTCSTCHDMHSKQVSSSSLKLGFKDFAKNSIHIYPHASKGGCLACHTEDMKPFGTPVFFDDDPVQRCVRCHAVRHEAVHATEVFSSEKTYPMDFLNFPLAEDGKTTCSTCHDEPCNEPVSERNRAFLRGGPYSAFTDFCYNCHPKAGDGGLSPHRQVDEKGNIVTSACVFCHIRTEDFELEDPGILAYKFSPLELCVKCHNSSPHPSGINHIVEISPEKKAKLEDYEERHRVFMPIDSKGMISCTTCHNPHDKGVTSGSEALGAEEELRWRVPSFAELCTPCHARYD
;
A
#
# COMPACT_ATOMS: atom_id res chain seq x y z
N MET A 1 -18.07 9.08 93.58
CA MET A 1 -17.91 8.78 95.02
C MET A 1 -18.57 7.43 95.27
N SER A 2 -17.78 6.43 95.68
CA SER A 2 -18.08 5.05 96.16
C SER A 2 -19.04 4.17 95.34
N ILE A 3 -18.69 2.99 94.81
CA ILE A 3 -17.96 1.79 95.32
C ILE A 3 -18.72 1.01 96.42
N LEU A 4 -19.03 -0.25 96.05
CA LEU A 4 -19.30 -1.49 96.83
C LEU A 4 -20.63 -1.67 97.60
N PHE A 5 -21.39 -2.74 97.26
CA PHE A 5 -21.34 -4.03 98.00
C PHE A 5 -22.08 -5.18 97.26
N ARG A 6 -21.52 -6.40 97.39
CA ARG A 6 -21.95 -7.73 96.87
C ARG A 6 -23.06 -8.36 97.77
N PHE A 7 -23.87 -9.37 97.42
CA PHE A 7 -23.52 -10.78 97.10
C PHE A 7 -24.76 -11.70 96.85
N LEU A 8 -24.54 -12.80 96.09
CA LEU A 8 -25.18 -14.16 96.09
C LEU A 8 -26.61 -14.32 95.48
N LEU A 9 -27.00 -15.37 94.73
CA LEU A 9 -26.71 -16.83 94.73
C LEU A 9 -27.15 -17.52 93.38
N LEU A 10 -26.35 -18.51 92.90
CA LEU A 10 -26.60 -19.77 92.13
C LEU A 10 -27.75 -19.91 91.08
N ALA A 11 -27.73 -20.76 90.04
CA ALA A 11 -26.81 -21.73 89.41
C ALA A 11 -27.56 -22.39 88.21
N ALA A 12 -26.80 -22.97 87.25
CA ALA A 12 -27.03 -24.24 86.50
C ALA A 12 -26.65 -24.13 85.01
N LEU A 13 -25.50 -24.71 84.59
CA LEU A 13 -25.31 -26.02 83.89
C LEU A 13 -25.48 -25.87 82.36
N LEU A 14 -24.71 -26.46 81.45
CA LEU A 14 -23.40 -27.15 81.37
C LEU A 14 -23.33 -27.66 79.90
N LEU A 15 -22.21 -27.49 79.18
CA LEU A 15 -21.74 -28.39 78.10
C LEU A 15 -20.41 -27.87 77.51
N PRO A 16 -19.35 -28.67 77.61
CA PRO A 16 -18.35 -28.78 76.54
C PRO A 16 -18.14 -30.26 76.17
N MET A 17 -17.63 -30.52 74.96
CA MET A 17 -16.83 -31.68 74.49
C MET A 17 -16.88 -31.64 72.95
N ALA A 18 -15.78 -31.53 72.20
CA ALA A 18 -14.57 -32.35 72.07
C ALA A 18 -14.57 -33.02 70.69
N SER A 19 -13.39 -33.04 70.08
CA SER A 19 -13.05 -33.39 68.71
C SER A 19 -12.98 -34.89 68.45
N SER A 20 -13.28 -35.31 67.21
CA SER A 20 -12.84 -36.57 66.56
C SER A 20 -12.78 -36.30 65.05
N LEU A 21 -11.63 -36.14 64.40
CA LEU A 21 -10.77 -37.19 63.81
C LEU A 21 -11.53 -38.19 62.93
N PHE A 22 -11.46 -38.00 61.60
CA PHE A 22 -11.18 -39.05 60.63
C PHE A 22 -10.38 -38.48 59.45
N ALA A 23 -9.23 -39.10 59.20
CA ALA A 23 -8.39 -38.92 58.03
C ALA A 23 -8.94 -39.75 56.86
N ALA A 24 -8.85 -39.22 55.66
CA ALA A 24 -8.83 -39.99 54.43
C ALA A 24 -7.66 -39.46 53.59
N ASP A 25 -6.70 -40.33 53.29
CA ASP A 25 -5.63 -40.07 52.32
C ASP A 25 -6.20 -40.07 50.88
N PRO A 26 -5.56 -39.35 49.94
CA PRO A 26 -6.07 -39.12 48.60
C PRO A 26 -5.72 -40.28 47.65
N PRO A 27 -6.45 -40.46 46.53
CA PRO A 27 -5.90 -41.18 45.41
C PRO A 27 -4.91 -40.28 44.66
N ASP A 28 -3.65 -40.73 44.64
CA ASP A 28 -2.63 -40.39 43.65
C ASP A 28 -3.20 -40.36 42.23
N GLY A 29 -2.81 -39.36 41.45
CA GLY A 29 -2.83 -39.46 39.98
C GLY A 29 -3.00 -38.15 39.22
N GLY A 30 -1.91 -37.39 39.08
CA GLY A 30 -1.69 -36.50 37.94
C GLY A 30 -1.89 -34.99 38.17
N GLU A 31 -0.89 -34.34 38.76
CA GLU A 31 -0.70 -32.88 38.67
C GLU A 31 -0.39 -32.49 37.22
N LEU A 32 -1.27 -31.69 36.61
CA LEU A 32 -0.90 -30.76 35.55
C LEU A 32 -0.44 -29.47 36.23
N ALA A 33 0.75 -29.02 35.85
CA ALA A 33 1.36 -27.78 36.35
C ALA A 33 0.53 -26.54 35.97
N GLY A 34 0.27 -25.70 36.98
CA GLY A 34 0.20 -24.24 36.87
C GLY A 34 -1.02 -23.62 36.16
N GLU A 35 -2.19 -23.64 36.78
CA GLU A 35 -3.25 -22.68 36.45
C GLU A 35 -3.06 -21.42 37.30
N GLY A 36 -2.32 -20.43 36.78
CA GLY A 36 -2.26 -19.11 37.39
C GLY A 36 -3.67 -18.51 37.51
N SER A 37 -4.05 -18.08 38.72
CA SER A 37 -5.27 -17.33 38.94
C SER A 37 -5.04 -15.82 38.69
N PHE A 38 -6.07 -15.10 38.25
CA PHE A 38 -6.00 -13.64 38.02
C PHE A 38 -6.84 -12.89 39.04
N LEU A 39 -6.31 -11.80 39.59
CA LEU A 39 -7.03 -10.88 40.47
C LEU A 39 -7.16 -9.51 39.79
N ILE A 40 -8.41 -9.07 39.56
CA ILE A 40 -8.70 -7.73 39.05
C ILE A 40 -8.72 -6.76 40.25
N ILE A 41 -7.69 -5.92 40.36
CA ILE A 41 -7.67 -4.83 41.33
C ILE A 41 -8.36 -3.61 40.72
N ARG A 42 -9.38 -3.11 41.40
CA ARG A 42 -10.15 -1.94 40.96
C ARG A 42 -9.50 -0.66 41.45
N SER A 43 -9.72 0.45 40.73
CA SER A 43 -9.18 1.76 41.07
C SER A 43 -9.67 2.33 42.41
N ASP A 44 -10.71 1.74 42.99
CA ASP A 44 -11.27 2.08 44.31
C ASP A 44 -10.75 1.19 45.46
N GLU A 45 -9.93 0.18 45.18
CA GLU A 45 -9.30 -0.63 46.24
C GLU A 45 -8.20 0.16 46.97
N LYS A 46 -8.17 0.05 48.31
CA LYS A 46 -7.19 0.74 49.16
C LYS A 46 -5.77 0.27 48.85
N GLU A 47 -4.80 1.17 49.01
CA GLU A 47 -3.35 0.93 48.82
C GLU A 47 -2.91 -0.50 49.21
N HIS A 48 -2.58 -1.29 48.19
CA HIS A 48 -1.98 -2.61 48.36
C HIS A 48 -0.45 -2.49 48.32
N LYS A 49 0.23 -3.24 49.19
CA LYS A 49 1.67 -3.11 49.49
C LYS A 49 2.62 -3.56 48.36
N LEU A 50 2.10 -3.87 47.17
CA LEU A 50 2.83 -4.54 46.10
C LEU A 50 3.69 -3.62 45.20
N LEU A 51 3.54 -2.29 45.23
CA LEU A 51 3.97 -1.45 44.10
C LEU A 51 4.75 -0.18 44.48
N LYS A 52 6.08 -0.27 44.60
CA LYS A 52 6.94 0.94 44.67
C LYS A 52 8.03 1.06 43.61
N LYS A 53 8.29 0.04 42.78
CA LYS A 53 9.37 0.10 41.77
C LYS A 53 8.94 -0.11 40.32
N THR A 54 7.83 -0.81 40.07
CA THR A 54 7.43 -1.21 38.71
C THR A 54 6.70 -0.10 37.92
N CYS A 55 6.00 0.81 38.61
CA CYS A 55 5.07 1.75 37.96
C CYS A 55 5.71 2.96 37.25
N LYS A 56 7.02 3.22 37.37
CA LYS A 56 7.64 4.45 36.83
C LYS A 56 8.08 4.35 35.37
N VAL A 57 8.10 3.15 34.80
CA VAL A 57 8.66 2.90 33.46
C VAL A 57 7.64 3.15 32.35
N CYS A 58 6.34 3.08 32.63
CA CYS A 58 5.32 3.07 31.58
C CYS A 58 4.37 4.28 31.53
N HIS A 59 4.32 5.21 32.52
CA HIS A 59 3.27 6.25 32.55
C HIS A 59 3.66 7.62 33.17
N ARG A 60 2.96 8.69 32.70
CA ARG A 60 2.74 9.99 33.39
C ARG A 60 1.42 9.93 34.17
N GLU A 61 1.30 10.71 35.25
CA GLU A 61 0.16 10.75 36.17
C GLU A 61 -1.20 10.97 35.47
N GLY A 62 -2.20 10.13 35.76
CA GLY A 62 -3.61 10.48 35.51
C GLY A 62 -4.56 9.37 35.04
N GLU A 63 -4.08 8.26 34.48
CA GLU A 63 -4.97 7.26 33.84
C GLU A 63 -4.56 5.85 34.28
N MET A 64 -5.45 5.13 34.97
CA MET A 64 -5.18 3.79 35.51
C MET A 64 -6.15 2.75 34.93
N PHE A 65 -5.60 1.75 34.24
CA PHE A 65 -6.15 0.40 34.19
C PHE A 65 -5.00 -0.57 34.50
N PHE A 66 -5.18 -1.49 35.45
CA PHE A 66 -4.15 -2.44 35.88
C PHE A 66 -4.51 -3.87 35.51
N PHE A 67 -3.48 -4.69 35.27
CA PHE A 67 -3.57 -6.15 35.35
C PHE A 67 -2.55 -6.63 36.39
N LEU A 68 -3.00 -7.41 37.38
CA LEU A 68 -2.13 -8.11 38.31
C LEU A 68 -1.98 -9.55 37.81
N VAL A 69 -0.75 -9.94 37.43
CA VAL A 69 -0.42 -11.33 37.13
C VAL A 69 0.03 -11.97 38.44
N THR A 70 -0.72 -12.96 38.91
CA THR A 70 -0.33 -13.80 40.03
C THR A 70 0.00 -15.19 39.52
N ALA A 71 1.02 -15.82 40.12
CA ALA A 71 1.40 -17.19 39.84
C ALA A 71 1.66 -17.89 41.17
N ASP A 72 1.50 -19.21 41.19
CA ASP A 72 1.55 -20.01 42.42
C ASP A 72 2.99 -20.11 43.00
N ASP A 73 4.00 -19.81 42.18
CA ASP A 73 5.42 -19.79 42.54
C ASP A 73 6.20 -18.67 41.83
N GLU A 74 7.40 -18.37 42.35
CA GLU A 74 8.27 -17.32 41.80
C GLU A 74 8.77 -17.63 40.39
N ASP A 75 8.93 -18.90 40.03
CA ASP A 75 9.44 -19.31 38.72
C ASP A 75 8.41 -19.03 37.62
N SER A 76 7.14 -19.31 37.89
CA SER A 76 6.00 -19.03 37.01
C SER A 76 5.77 -17.52 36.86
N LEU A 77 5.97 -16.74 37.93
CA LEU A 77 5.90 -15.29 37.89
C LEU A 77 7.06 -14.68 37.08
N ALA A 78 8.28 -15.22 37.26
CA ALA A 78 9.46 -14.83 36.49
C ALA A 78 9.29 -15.15 35.01
N MET A 79 8.72 -16.31 34.67
CA MET A 79 8.45 -16.72 33.29
C MET A 79 7.40 -15.82 32.61
N ALA A 80 6.32 -15.48 33.30
CA ALA A 80 5.33 -14.53 32.81
C ALA A 80 5.95 -13.14 32.59
N HIS A 81 6.80 -12.69 33.51
CA HIS A 81 7.54 -11.43 33.37
C HIS A 81 8.53 -11.45 32.20
N GLU A 82 9.30 -12.52 32.00
CA GLU A 82 10.24 -12.66 30.88
C GLU A 82 9.52 -12.75 29.52
N THR A 83 8.36 -13.40 29.48
CA THR A 83 7.49 -13.48 28.29
C THR A 83 6.91 -12.11 27.94
N LEU A 84 6.33 -11.41 28.91
CA LEU A 84 5.73 -10.09 28.71
C LEU A 84 6.78 -9.00 28.43
N SER A 85 8.00 -9.15 28.94
CA SER A 85 9.13 -8.24 28.68
C SER A 85 9.93 -8.57 27.42
N GLY A 86 9.58 -9.66 26.72
CA GLY A 86 10.24 -10.08 25.48
C GLY A 86 11.68 -10.58 25.65
N LYS A 87 12.06 -10.99 26.87
CA LYS A 87 13.43 -11.47 27.19
C LYS A 87 13.65 -12.96 26.96
N LEU A 88 12.57 -13.74 26.86
CA LEU A 88 12.66 -15.16 26.53
C LEU A 88 12.77 -15.31 25.00
N GLU A 89 13.94 -15.68 24.50
CA GLU A 89 14.07 -16.18 23.13
C GLU A 89 13.43 -17.58 23.07
N ALA A 90 12.16 -17.63 22.69
CA ALA A 90 11.47 -18.90 22.46
C ALA A 90 12.20 -19.68 21.33
N PRO A 91 12.33 -21.01 21.45
CA PRO A 91 12.83 -21.86 20.38
C PRO A 91 12.07 -21.57 19.09
N THR A 92 12.78 -21.49 17.96
CA THR A 92 12.37 -20.89 16.67
C THR A 92 11.23 -21.59 15.91
N SER A 93 10.36 -22.32 16.59
CA SER A 93 9.00 -22.58 16.13
C SER A 93 8.10 -21.44 16.62
N ARG A 94 8.34 -20.21 16.13
CA ARG A 94 7.45 -19.06 16.41
C ARG A 94 6.12 -19.28 15.70
N VAL A 95 5.21 -20.02 16.34
CA VAL A 95 3.79 -19.81 16.10
C VAL A 95 3.55 -18.35 16.45
N VAL A 96 3.17 -17.55 15.45
CA VAL A 96 2.78 -16.15 15.68
C VAL A 96 1.47 -16.19 16.46
N VAL A 97 1.57 -16.08 17.79
CA VAL A 97 0.39 -16.03 18.64
C VAL A 97 -0.18 -14.61 18.56
N ASN A 98 -1.47 -14.51 18.26
CA ASN A 98 -2.17 -13.24 18.25
C ASN A 98 -2.04 -12.55 19.62
N PRO A 99 -1.43 -11.35 19.71
CA PRO A 99 -1.26 -10.67 21.01
C PRO A 99 -2.61 -10.40 21.69
N HIS A 100 -3.67 -10.24 20.91
CA HIS A 100 -5.03 -10.02 21.43
C HIS A 100 -5.66 -11.28 22.04
N SER A 101 -5.21 -12.47 21.65
CA SER A 101 -5.72 -13.72 22.23
C SER A 101 -5.28 -13.93 23.69
N ALA A 102 -4.27 -13.18 24.14
CA ALA A 102 -3.83 -13.13 25.53
C ALA A 102 -4.49 -11.97 26.32
N THR A 103 -5.22 -11.08 25.64
CA THR A 103 -5.91 -9.96 26.28
C THR A 103 -7.20 -10.46 26.94
N MET A 104 -7.42 -10.07 28.19
CA MET A 104 -8.68 -10.39 28.87
C MET A 104 -9.87 -9.79 28.12
N CYS A 105 -10.94 -10.57 27.94
CA CYS A 105 -12.13 -10.14 27.20
C CYS A 105 -12.67 -8.77 27.68
N LEU A 106 -12.62 -8.52 29.00
CA LEU A 106 -13.11 -7.28 29.62
C LEU A 106 -12.30 -6.02 29.30
N PHE A 107 -11.14 -6.16 28.66
CA PHE A 107 -10.38 -5.01 28.19
C PHE A 107 -11.07 -4.36 26.99
N CYS A 108 -11.59 -5.20 26.09
CA CYS A 108 -12.26 -4.77 24.86
C CYS A 108 -13.79 -4.71 25.03
N HIS A 109 -14.34 -5.65 25.79
CA HIS A 109 -15.78 -5.79 26.01
C HIS A 109 -16.21 -5.16 27.34
N LEU A 110 -17.37 -4.52 27.36
CA LEU A 110 -17.92 -3.92 28.57
C LEU A 110 -18.42 -4.97 29.56
N THR A 111 -18.94 -6.09 29.04
CA THR A 111 -19.38 -7.27 29.77
C THR A 111 -18.70 -8.50 29.21
N PRO A 112 -18.44 -9.55 30.02
CA PRO A 112 -17.94 -10.81 29.49
C PRO A 112 -18.93 -11.32 28.43
N PRO A 113 -18.48 -11.64 27.21
CA PRO A 113 -19.39 -12.22 26.22
C PRO A 113 -19.91 -13.56 26.75
N ASP A 114 -21.23 -13.74 26.75
CA ASP A 114 -21.84 -15.06 26.88
C ASP A 114 -21.63 -15.77 25.53
N GLU A 115 -21.15 -17.02 25.55
CA GLU A 115 -20.97 -17.83 24.34
C GLU A 115 -22.24 -17.95 23.49
N LYS A 116 -23.42 -17.72 24.10
CA LYS A 116 -24.73 -17.76 23.43
C LYS A 116 -25.28 -16.37 23.09
N ALA A 117 -24.59 -15.29 23.44
CA ALA A 117 -25.05 -13.95 23.10
C ALA A 117 -24.89 -13.70 21.60
N GLU A 118 -25.92 -13.12 21.00
CA GLU A 118 -25.86 -12.65 19.63
C GLU A 118 -24.74 -11.60 19.48
N PRO A 119 -23.88 -11.67 18.45
CA PRO A 119 -22.76 -10.76 18.29
C PRO A 119 -23.13 -9.28 18.24
N THR A 120 -24.37 -8.97 17.85
CA THR A 120 -24.93 -7.61 17.79
C THR A 120 -25.32 -7.05 19.16
N ALA A 121 -25.49 -7.90 20.17
CA ALA A 121 -25.80 -7.50 21.56
C ALA A 121 -24.53 -7.15 22.38
N MET A 122 -23.34 -7.38 21.81
CA MET A 122 -22.08 -7.05 22.47
C MET A 122 -21.85 -5.54 22.51
N THR A 123 -21.42 -5.04 23.68
CA THR A 123 -20.99 -3.66 23.86
C THR A 123 -19.49 -3.62 24.16
N PHE A 124 -18.80 -2.65 23.56
CA PHE A 124 -17.37 -2.46 23.67
C PHE A 124 -17.07 -1.27 24.59
N ARG A 125 -15.89 -1.28 25.21
CA ARG A 125 -15.45 -0.21 26.12
C ARG A 125 -14.63 0.82 25.35
N THR A 126 -14.99 2.10 25.45
CA THR A 126 -14.17 3.22 24.93
C THR A 126 -13.13 3.69 25.94
N LEU A 127 -12.21 4.60 25.54
CA LEU A 127 -11.19 5.20 26.43
C LEU A 127 -11.79 5.82 27.70
N ASP A 128 -12.93 6.49 27.55
CA ASP A 128 -13.64 7.12 28.66
C ASP A 128 -14.55 6.15 29.44
N GLY A 129 -14.43 4.84 29.17
CA GLY A 129 -15.15 3.78 29.86
C GLY A 129 -16.62 3.65 29.48
N LYS A 130 -17.07 4.33 28.42
CA LYS A 130 -18.44 4.24 27.92
C LYS A 130 -18.64 3.02 27.03
N ALA A 131 -19.91 2.63 26.88
CA ALA A 131 -20.31 1.62 25.93
C ALA A 131 -20.24 2.19 24.51
N THR A 132 -19.74 1.40 23.57
CA THR A 132 -19.88 1.65 22.13
C THR A 132 -20.34 0.38 21.43
N ASP A 133 -20.98 0.54 20.28
CA ASP A 133 -21.47 -0.58 19.48
C ASP A 133 -20.38 -1.12 18.53
N ARG A 134 -20.75 -2.15 17.77
CA ARG A 134 -19.84 -2.80 16.82
C ARG A 134 -19.44 -1.89 15.65
N GLU A 135 -20.31 -0.97 15.24
CA GLU A 135 -20.04 -0.04 14.13
C GLU A 135 -18.92 0.94 14.49
N ASN A 136 -18.82 1.26 15.78
CA ASN A 136 -17.83 2.17 16.34
C ASN A 136 -16.64 1.44 17.00
N VAL A 137 -16.48 0.12 16.77
CA VAL A 137 -15.36 -0.68 17.34
C VAL A 137 -13.98 -0.15 16.93
N ALA A 138 -13.88 0.57 15.81
CA ALA A 138 -12.63 1.20 15.38
C ALA A 138 -12.09 2.21 16.43
N ASP A 139 -12.94 2.83 17.24
CA ASP A 139 -12.53 3.71 18.33
C ASP A 139 -11.74 2.99 19.42
N LEU A 140 -12.09 1.73 19.69
CA LEU A 140 -11.35 0.88 20.62
C LEU A 140 -9.96 0.55 20.06
N CYS A 141 -9.84 0.27 18.76
CA CYS A 141 -8.54 0.00 18.15
C CYS A 141 -7.59 1.20 18.24
N ARG A 142 -8.12 2.42 18.07
CA ARG A 142 -7.36 3.68 18.17
C ARG A 142 -6.71 3.91 19.54
N MET A 143 -7.19 3.23 20.58
CA MET A 143 -6.59 3.30 21.93
C MET A 143 -5.14 2.84 21.94
N CYS A 144 -4.89 1.70 21.28
CA CYS A 144 -3.57 1.09 21.23
C CYS A 144 -2.85 1.40 19.90
N HIS A 145 -3.60 1.70 18.85
CA HIS A 145 -3.09 2.02 17.52
C HIS A 145 -3.43 3.47 17.13
N GLN A 146 -2.90 4.43 17.88
CA GLN A 146 -3.19 5.86 17.70
C GLN A 146 -2.91 6.36 16.27
N ASP A 147 -1.97 5.72 15.58
CA ASP A 147 -1.58 6.05 14.21
C ASP A 147 -2.29 5.21 13.14
N ALA A 148 -3.13 4.22 13.50
CA ALA A 148 -3.82 3.39 12.50
C ALA A 148 -4.77 4.18 11.59
N GLY A 149 -5.20 5.39 11.98
CA GLY A 149 -5.97 6.28 11.09
C GLY A 149 -5.13 7.09 10.10
N ARG A 150 -3.81 7.20 10.31
CA ARG A 150 -2.89 8.04 9.50
C ARG A 150 -1.83 7.23 8.76
N GLU A 151 -1.40 6.12 9.36
CA GLU A 151 -0.26 5.31 8.92
C GLU A 151 -0.61 3.84 8.64
N HIS A 152 -1.88 3.42 8.83
CA HIS A 152 -2.28 2.12 8.29
C HIS A 152 -2.08 2.23 6.78
N THR A 153 -1.02 1.58 6.30
CA THR A 153 -0.64 1.59 4.89
C THR A 153 -1.92 1.33 4.11
N ARG A 154 -2.20 2.16 3.09
CA ARG A 154 -3.27 1.86 2.14
C ARG A 154 -2.97 0.48 1.62
N VAL A 155 -3.62 -0.55 2.17
CA VAL A 155 -3.55 -1.90 1.65
C VAL A 155 -4.69 -2.07 0.65
N ILE A 156 -5.75 -1.28 0.79
CA ILE A 156 -6.85 -1.20 -0.17
C ILE A 156 -6.88 0.24 -0.69
N ASP A 157 -6.68 0.42 -1.99
CA ASP A 157 -6.60 1.75 -2.62
C ASP A 157 -7.98 2.42 -2.70
N ASP A 158 -8.99 1.62 -3.03
CA ASP A 158 -10.40 2.02 -3.12
C ASP A 158 -11.27 1.04 -2.32
N PRO A 159 -11.52 1.33 -1.03
CA PRO A 159 -12.40 0.54 -0.16
C PRO A 159 -13.79 0.28 -0.74
N GLU A 160 -14.36 1.24 -1.46
CA GLU A 160 -15.73 1.13 -1.96
C GLU A 160 -15.80 0.15 -3.12
N SER A 161 -14.83 0.21 -4.05
CA SER A 161 -14.76 -0.76 -5.13
C SER A 161 -14.36 -2.16 -4.66
N ALA A 162 -13.60 -2.27 -3.56
CA ALA A 162 -13.12 -3.54 -3.02
C ALA A 162 -14.18 -4.36 -2.27
N ILE A 163 -15.36 -3.80 -1.97
CA ILE A 163 -16.36 -4.46 -1.12
C ILE A 163 -16.82 -5.80 -1.71
N GLY A 164 -16.98 -5.89 -3.04
CA GLY A 164 -17.39 -7.13 -3.71
C GLY A 164 -16.38 -8.25 -3.50
N ASP A 165 -15.08 -7.95 -3.71
CA ASP A 165 -13.99 -8.90 -3.50
C ASP A 165 -13.88 -9.33 -2.03
N LEU A 166 -14.08 -8.39 -1.09
CA LEU A 166 -14.09 -8.67 0.35
C LEU A 166 -15.25 -9.57 0.76
N VAL A 167 -16.43 -9.40 0.18
CA VAL A 167 -17.60 -10.28 0.39
C VAL A 167 -17.31 -11.68 -0.16
N VAL A 168 -16.76 -11.79 -1.37
CA VAL A 168 -16.36 -13.08 -1.95
C VAL A 168 -15.32 -13.80 -1.08
N ALA A 169 -14.40 -13.05 -0.47
CA ALA A 169 -13.41 -13.59 0.46
C ALA A 169 -13.95 -13.88 1.87
N GLY A 170 -15.24 -13.62 2.13
CA GLY A 170 -15.88 -13.82 3.43
C GLY A 170 -15.38 -12.87 4.53
N LEU A 171 -14.87 -11.69 4.16
CA LEU A 171 -14.31 -10.70 5.07
C LEU A 171 -15.30 -9.59 5.44
N ALA A 172 -16.25 -9.33 4.55
CA ALA A 172 -17.30 -8.33 4.70
C ALA A 172 -18.67 -8.88 4.29
N GLU A 173 -19.72 -8.19 4.71
CA GLU A 173 -21.09 -8.38 4.23
C GLU A 173 -21.50 -7.25 3.26
N GLU A 174 -22.49 -7.50 2.40
CA GLU A 174 -22.98 -6.49 1.46
C GLU A 174 -23.54 -5.27 2.20
N GLY A 175 -23.07 -4.08 1.84
CA GLY A 175 -23.44 -2.82 2.50
C GLY A 175 -22.74 -2.56 3.84
N GLN A 176 -21.85 -3.44 4.30
CA GLN A 176 -21.07 -3.24 5.51
C GLN A 176 -19.97 -2.19 5.31
N SER A 177 -19.80 -1.28 6.27
CA SER A 177 -18.64 -0.39 6.30
C SER A 177 -17.35 -1.17 6.62
N LEU A 178 -16.25 -0.80 5.97
CA LEU A 178 -14.96 -1.42 6.26
C LEU A 178 -14.42 -0.92 7.61
N THR A 179 -14.07 -1.86 8.48
CA THR A 179 -13.48 -1.58 9.80
C THR A 179 -12.18 -2.35 9.96
N CYS A 180 -11.42 -2.09 11.03
CA CYS A 180 -10.23 -2.88 11.36
C CYS A 180 -10.55 -4.39 11.41
N SER A 181 -11.71 -4.72 11.99
CA SER A 181 -12.18 -6.11 12.14
C SER A 181 -12.62 -6.78 10.83
N THR A 182 -12.72 -6.04 9.73
CA THR A 182 -12.95 -6.62 8.40
C THR A 182 -11.75 -7.49 8.01
N CYS A 183 -10.53 -6.95 8.17
CA CYS A 183 -9.30 -7.61 7.73
C CYS A 183 -8.54 -8.28 8.88
N HIS A 184 -8.64 -7.75 10.10
CA HIS A 184 -7.93 -8.27 11.26
C HIS A 184 -8.79 -9.23 12.09
N ASP A 185 -8.16 -10.26 12.62
CA ASP A 185 -8.73 -11.19 13.59
C ASP A 185 -8.13 -10.92 14.97
N MET A 186 -8.99 -10.62 15.94
CA MET A 186 -8.59 -10.29 17.31
C MET A 186 -8.77 -11.46 18.29
N HIS A 187 -9.44 -12.53 17.86
CA HIS A 187 -9.83 -13.64 18.74
C HIS A 187 -9.11 -14.94 18.38
N SER A 188 -8.80 -15.16 17.11
CA SER A 188 -8.08 -16.36 16.70
C SER A 188 -6.68 -16.37 17.30
N LYS A 189 -6.29 -17.52 17.85
CA LYS A 189 -4.90 -17.82 18.23
C LYS A 189 -4.01 -17.99 17.00
N GLN A 190 -4.61 -18.32 15.86
CA GLN A 190 -3.96 -18.52 14.57
C GLN A 190 -4.27 -17.35 13.66
N VAL A 191 -3.33 -16.41 13.59
CA VAL A 191 -3.40 -15.27 12.67
C VAL A 191 -2.13 -15.23 11.83
N SER A 192 -2.19 -14.57 10.67
CA SER A 192 -0.98 -14.32 9.88
C SER A 192 -0.06 -13.32 10.58
N SER A 193 1.07 -13.00 9.93
CA SER A 193 1.77 -11.77 10.23
C SER A 193 0.80 -10.58 10.30
N SER A 194 0.89 -9.79 11.38
CA SER A 194 0.04 -8.61 11.64
C SER A 194 -1.44 -8.88 11.98
N SER A 195 -1.80 -10.07 12.49
CA SER A 195 -3.16 -10.37 12.96
C SER A 195 -4.25 -10.37 11.89
N LEU A 196 -3.93 -10.66 10.62
CA LEU A 196 -4.95 -10.70 9.56
C LEU A 196 -5.77 -12.00 9.60
N LYS A 197 -7.04 -11.91 9.21
CA LYS A 197 -7.93 -13.06 8.98
C LYS A 197 -7.38 -13.94 7.87
N LEU A 198 -7.62 -15.25 7.95
CA LEU A 198 -7.20 -16.19 6.90
C LEU A 198 -7.77 -15.83 5.51
N GLY A 199 -9.03 -15.39 5.44
CA GLY A 199 -9.66 -14.95 4.18
C GLY A 199 -9.00 -13.72 3.55
N PHE A 200 -8.22 -12.94 4.32
CA PHE A 200 -7.51 -11.78 3.78
C PHE A 200 -6.47 -12.17 2.74
N LYS A 201 -5.84 -13.34 2.90
CA LYS A 201 -4.89 -13.86 1.91
C LYS A 201 -5.56 -14.14 0.58
N ASP A 202 -6.76 -14.71 0.59
CA ASP A 202 -7.52 -14.99 -0.62
C ASP A 202 -8.01 -13.70 -1.29
N PHE A 203 -8.44 -12.71 -0.50
CA PHE A 203 -8.71 -11.36 -1.01
C PHE A 203 -7.47 -10.75 -1.66
N ALA A 204 -6.34 -10.72 -0.94
CA ALA A 204 -5.10 -10.11 -1.40
C ALA A 204 -4.60 -10.72 -2.72
N LYS A 205 -4.68 -12.04 -2.83
CA LYS A 205 -4.25 -12.78 -4.02
C LYS A 205 -5.11 -12.48 -5.25
N ASN A 206 -6.41 -12.29 -5.07
CA ASN A 206 -7.36 -12.25 -6.18
C ASN A 206 -7.89 -10.84 -6.50
N SER A 207 -7.69 -9.87 -5.61
CA SER A 207 -8.21 -8.52 -5.80
C SER A 207 -7.23 -7.62 -6.55
N ILE A 208 -7.77 -6.81 -7.46
CA ILE A 208 -7.02 -5.71 -8.11
C ILE A 208 -7.01 -4.44 -7.26
N HIS A 209 -7.80 -4.41 -6.18
CA HIS A 209 -7.95 -3.24 -5.31
C HIS A 209 -6.93 -3.20 -4.17
N ILE A 210 -6.09 -4.24 -4.06
CA ILE A 210 -4.97 -4.24 -3.13
C ILE A 210 -3.88 -3.29 -3.63
N TYR A 211 -3.28 -2.54 -2.71
CA TYR A 211 -2.04 -1.81 -2.93
C TYR A 211 -0.89 -2.68 -2.41
N PRO A 212 -0.26 -3.49 -3.28
CA PRO A 212 0.75 -4.45 -2.86
C PRO A 212 2.06 -3.79 -2.47
N HIS A 213 2.27 -2.55 -2.92
CA HIS A 213 3.51 -1.82 -2.72
C HIS A 213 3.57 -1.19 -1.32
N ALA A 214 4.76 -1.07 -0.74
CA ALA A 214 4.99 -0.37 0.53
C ALA A 214 4.23 -0.87 1.77
N SER A 215 3.57 -2.03 1.73
CA SER A 215 2.84 -2.59 2.87
C SER A 215 3.10 -4.08 3.07
N LYS A 216 3.30 -4.50 4.33
CA LYS A 216 3.50 -5.92 4.66
C LYS A 216 2.28 -6.77 4.33
N GLY A 217 1.07 -6.23 4.53
CA GLY A 217 -0.18 -6.90 4.14
C GLY A 217 -0.30 -7.01 2.62
N GLY A 218 0.17 -6.01 1.89
CA GLY A 218 0.22 -6.00 0.42
C GLY A 218 1.12 -7.07 -0.17
N CYS A 219 2.16 -7.51 0.55
CA CYS A 219 3.02 -8.60 0.10
C CYS A 219 2.23 -9.90 -0.17
N LEU A 220 1.13 -10.12 0.56
CA LEU A 220 0.25 -11.28 0.36
C LEU A 220 -0.48 -11.28 -0.98
N ALA A 221 -0.44 -10.18 -1.75
CA ALA A 221 -0.92 -10.17 -3.12
C ALA A 221 -0.03 -11.00 -4.04
N CYS A 222 1.28 -10.99 -3.81
CA CYS A 222 2.28 -11.58 -4.70
C CYS A 222 2.88 -12.85 -4.12
N HIS A 223 2.89 -13.03 -2.80
CA HIS A 223 3.62 -14.11 -2.12
C HIS A 223 2.71 -15.19 -1.52
N THR A 224 3.15 -16.45 -1.67
CA THR A 224 2.44 -17.64 -1.19
C THR A 224 2.51 -17.84 0.32
N GLU A 225 3.49 -17.24 0.99
CA GLU A 225 3.75 -17.39 2.42
C GLU A 225 4.12 -16.05 3.06
N ASP A 226 4.04 -15.98 4.40
CA ASP A 226 4.65 -14.88 5.15
C ASP A 226 6.15 -14.86 4.84
N MET A 227 6.60 -13.82 4.13
CA MET A 227 7.98 -13.73 3.67
C MET A 227 8.94 -13.82 4.86
N LYS A 228 9.82 -14.83 4.82
CA LYS A 228 10.89 -14.93 5.81
C LYS A 228 11.85 -13.76 5.60
N PRO A 229 12.29 -13.08 6.68
CA PRO A 229 13.37 -12.12 6.58
C PRO A 229 14.58 -12.78 5.89
N PHE A 230 15.09 -12.15 4.82
CA PHE A 230 16.30 -12.58 4.11
C PHE A 230 16.22 -13.89 3.30
N GLY A 231 15.01 -14.38 2.99
CA GLY A 231 14.81 -15.51 2.08
C GLY A 231 14.60 -15.09 0.62
N THR A 232 14.80 -16.03 -0.32
CA THR A 232 14.38 -15.84 -1.72
C THR A 232 12.85 -15.68 -1.74
N PRO A 233 12.32 -14.59 -2.31
CA PRO A 233 10.88 -14.40 -2.40
C PRO A 233 10.23 -15.53 -3.22
N VAL A 234 9.13 -16.07 -2.71
CA VAL A 234 8.30 -17.06 -3.42
C VAL A 234 7.03 -16.38 -3.87
N PHE A 235 6.76 -16.39 -5.18
CA PHE A 235 5.62 -15.71 -5.76
C PHE A 235 4.50 -16.70 -6.12
N PHE A 236 3.27 -16.20 -6.25
CA PHE A 236 2.16 -17.00 -6.81
C PHE A 236 2.35 -17.30 -8.30
N ASP A 237 2.86 -16.30 -9.03
CA ASP A 237 3.13 -16.34 -10.45
C ASP A 237 4.63 -16.14 -10.67
N ASP A 238 5.28 -17.14 -11.27
CA ASP A 238 6.71 -17.09 -11.56
C ASP A 238 7.04 -16.08 -12.67
N ASP A 239 6.09 -15.85 -13.59
CA ASP A 239 6.20 -14.82 -14.63
C ASP A 239 5.97 -13.42 -14.04
N PRO A 240 7.00 -12.55 -14.02
CA PRO A 240 6.85 -11.22 -13.47
C PRO A 240 5.88 -10.32 -14.26
N VAL A 241 5.70 -10.56 -15.56
CA VAL A 241 4.73 -9.81 -16.36
C VAL A 241 3.32 -10.11 -15.88
N GLN A 242 2.96 -11.40 -15.77
CA GLN A 242 1.63 -11.81 -15.29
C GLN A 242 1.33 -11.31 -13.88
N ARG A 243 2.33 -11.35 -13.00
CA ARG A 243 2.24 -10.86 -11.62
C ARG A 243 1.83 -9.39 -11.57
N CYS A 244 2.47 -8.55 -12.38
CA CYS A 244 2.22 -7.11 -12.40
C CYS A 244 0.88 -6.78 -13.07
N VAL A 245 0.60 -7.33 -14.25
CA VAL A 245 -0.58 -6.94 -15.05
C VAL A 245 -1.92 -7.23 -14.38
N ARG A 246 -1.96 -8.13 -13.38
CA ARG A 246 -3.15 -8.36 -12.56
C ARG A 246 -3.71 -7.05 -11.98
N CYS A 247 -2.86 -6.27 -11.31
CA CYS A 247 -3.26 -4.98 -10.74
C CYS A 247 -3.07 -3.83 -11.75
N HIS A 248 -2.18 -4.04 -12.73
CA HIS A 248 -1.78 -3.06 -13.73
C HIS A 248 -2.42 -3.32 -15.10
N ALA A 249 -3.72 -3.63 -15.12
CA ALA A 249 -4.45 -4.12 -16.30
C ALA A 249 -4.54 -3.12 -17.49
N VAL A 250 -4.29 -1.83 -17.25
CA VAL A 250 -4.27 -0.82 -18.33
C VAL A 250 -2.97 -0.98 -19.13
N ARG A 251 -3.08 -1.62 -20.31
CA ARG A 251 -2.09 -1.77 -21.40
C ARG A 251 -0.71 -1.16 -21.13
N HIS A 252 0.12 -1.91 -20.39
CA HIS A 252 1.52 -1.57 -20.08
C HIS A 252 2.44 -1.59 -21.32
N GLU A 253 1.99 -2.27 -22.38
CA GLU A 253 2.78 -2.64 -23.57
C GLU A 253 3.40 -1.47 -24.32
N ALA A 254 2.79 -0.30 -24.27
CA ALA A 254 3.21 0.74 -25.19
C ALA A 254 4.22 1.76 -24.57
N VAL A 255 4.54 1.65 -23.26
CA VAL A 255 5.62 2.44 -22.60
C VAL A 255 6.65 1.63 -21.84
N HIS A 256 6.30 0.43 -21.39
CA HIS A 256 7.30 -0.51 -20.91
C HIS A 256 7.60 -1.46 -22.06
N ALA A 257 8.79 -1.37 -22.62
CA ALA A 257 9.31 -2.40 -23.51
C ALA A 257 9.59 -3.65 -22.66
N THR A 258 8.54 -4.42 -22.38
CA THR A 258 8.63 -5.82 -21.96
C THR A 258 8.55 -6.69 -23.20
N GLU A 259 8.96 -7.94 -23.10
CA GLU A 259 9.05 -8.88 -24.22
C GLU A 259 10.03 -8.46 -25.34
N VAL A 260 10.98 -7.57 -25.04
CA VAL A 260 12.03 -7.15 -25.97
C VAL A 260 13.33 -7.87 -25.65
N PHE A 261 13.97 -8.46 -26.66
CA PHE A 261 15.29 -9.08 -26.52
C PHE A 261 16.37 -8.03 -26.25
N SER A 262 17.28 -8.35 -25.34
CA SER A 262 18.60 -7.71 -25.34
C SER A 262 19.33 -8.11 -26.62
N SER A 263 19.68 -7.15 -27.47
CA SER A 263 20.47 -7.39 -28.69
C SER A 263 21.88 -6.84 -28.52
N GLU A 264 22.84 -7.28 -29.34
CA GLU A 264 24.19 -6.69 -29.39
C GLU A 264 24.20 -5.20 -29.80
N LYS A 265 23.12 -4.71 -30.43
CA LYS A 265 22.98 -3.31 -30.88
C LYS A 265 22.41 -2.38 -29.81
N THR A 266 21.73 -2.95 -28.82
CA THR A 266 21.43 -2.31 -27.53
C THR A 266 22.61 -2.63 -26.60
N TYR A 267 22.95 -1.81 -25.59
CA TYR A 267 23.98 -2.29 -24.65
C TYR A 267 23.49 -3.62 -24.07
N PRO A 268 24.28 -4.71 -24.13
CA PRO A 268 23.78 -6.00 -23.73
C PRO A 268 23.47 -5.95 -22.23
N MET A 269 22.19 -6.09 -21.89
CA MET A 269 21.70 -5.83 -20.53
C MET A 269 22.19 -6.86 -19.52
N ASP A 270 22.67 -8.01 -20.01
CA ASP A 270 23.43 -9.02 -19.29
C ASP A 270 24.70 -8.45 -18.65
N PHE A 271 25.35 -7.44 -19.24
CA PHE A 271 26.52 -6.79 -18.61
C PHE A 271 26.18 -5.98 -17.36
N LEU A 272 24.92 -5.58 -17.20
CA LEU A 272 24.46 -4.74 -16.11
C LEU A 272 23.74 -5.56 -15.02
N ASN A 273 23.70 -6.89 -15.17
CA ASN A 273 23.00 -7.82 -14.27
C ASN A 273 21.51 -7.47 -14.10
N PHE A 274 20.87 -6.91 -15.13
CA PHE A 274 19.43 -6.75 -15.13
C PHE A 274 18.76 -8.13 -15.22
N PRO A 275 17.71 -8.41 -14.43
CA PRO A 275 16.99 -9.67 -14.55
C PRO A 275 16.22 -9.67 -15.87
N LEU A 276 16.33 -10.78 -16.60
CA LEU A 276 15.62 -11.05 -17.84
C LEU A 276 14.78 -12.32 -17.65
N ALA A 277 13.78 -12.51 -18.50
CA ALA A 277 13.11 -13.80 -18.62
C ALA A 277 14.08 -14.89 -19.08
N GLU A 278 13.71 -16.16 -18.93
CA GLU A 278 14.54 -17.31 -19.34
C GLU A 278 14.91 -17.27 -20.83
N ASP A 279 14.05 -16.68 -21.68
CA ASP A 279 14.27 -16.50 -23.11
C ASP A 279 15.12 -15.26 -23.46
N GLY A 280 15.62 -14.54 -22.46
CA GLY A 280 16.47 -13.36 -22.62
C GLY A 280 15.72 -12.06 -22.93
N LYS A 281 14.38 -12.05 -22.79
CA LYS A 281 13.57 -10.84 -22.94
C LYS A 281 13.46 -10.04 -21.66
N THR A 282 13.15 -8.77 -21.83
CA THR A 282 12.81 -7.83 -20.77
C THR A 282 11.44 -8.14 -20.16
N THR A 283 11.33 -7.96 -18.84
CA THR A 283 10.09 -8.09 -18.06
C THR A 283 9.88 -6.84 -17.20
N CYS A 284 8.81 -6.80 -16.41
CA CYS A 284 8.60 -5.74 -15.44
C CYS A 284 9.77 -5.64 -14.45
N SER A 285 10.25 -6.78 -13.95
CA SER A 285 11.36 -6.85 -12.97
C SER A 285 12.70 -6.42 -13.55
N THR A 286 12.86 -6.43 -14.88
CA THR A 286 14.05 -5.85 -15.52
C THR A 286 14.20 -4.41 -15.09
N CYS A 287 13.14 -3.61 -15.22
CA CYS A 287 13.20 -2.18 -14.94
C CYS A 287 12.86 -1.84 -13.49
N HIS A 288 12.02 -2.64 -12.84
CA HIS A 288 11.51 -2.37 -11.52
C HIS A 288 12.11 -3.31 -10.47
N ASP A 289 12.56 -2.75 -9.35
CA ASP A 289 12.79 -3.50 -8.13
C ASP A 289 11.45 -3.93 -7.52
N GLU A 290 11.45 -5.09 -6.89
CA GLU A 290 10.32 -5.62 -6.14
C GLU A 290 10.68 -5.63 -4.66
N PRO A 291 10.73 -4.45 -3.99
CA PRO A 291 11.18 -4.36 -2.61
C PRO A 291 10.22 -5.15 -1.71
N CYS A 292 10.71 -6.30 -1.28
CA CYS A 292 10.02 -7.23 -0.39
C CYS A 292 10.51 -6.97 1.04
N ASN A 293 9.67 -6.34 1.88
CA ASN A 293 9.95 -5.97 3.28
C ASN A 293 10.83 -4.72 3.50
N GLU A 294 11.16 -3.97 2.46
CA GLU A 294 11.90 -2.71 2.60
C GLU A 294 10.95 -1.50 2.51
N PRO A 295 11.22 -0.43 3.28
CA PRO A 295 10.51 0.83 3.11
C PRO A 295 10.70 1.34 1.67
N VAL A 296 9.59 1.71 1.04
CA VAL A 296 9.63 2.29 -0.30
C VAL A 296 10.26 3.67 -0.23
N SER A 297 11.32 3.88 -0.99
CA SER A 297 11.95 5.18 -1.10
C SER A 297 10.98 6.18 -1.72
N GLU A 298 10.67 7.26 -1.01
CA GLU A 298 9.85 8.35 -1.52
C GLU A 298 10.43 9.01 -2.78
N ARG A 299 11.74 8.87 -3.00
CA ARG A 299 12.45 9.37 -4.19
C ARG A 299 12.43 8.39 -5.36
N ASN A 300 12.02 7.14 -5.14
CA ASN A 300 11.92 6.09 -6.15
C ASN A 300 10.54 5.42 -6.12
N ARG A 301 9.47 6.23 -6.20
CA ARG A 301 8.08 5.75 -6.12
C ARG A 301 7.69 4.82 -7.27
N ALA A 302 8.41 4.91 -8.39
CA ALA A 302 8.26 4.02 -9.53
C ALA A 302 9.10 2.75 -9.41
N PHE A 303 9.83 2.54 -8.31
CA PHE A 303 10.66 1.36 -8.07
C PHE A 303 11.71 1.09 -9.15
N LEU A 304 12.23 2.11 -9.83
CA LEU A 304 13.23 1.88 -10.87
C LEU A 304 14.49 1.26 -10.28
N ARG A 305 14.98 0.19 -10.89
CA ARG A 305 16.15 -0.55 -10.42
C ARG A 305 17.37 0.36 -10.36
N GLY A 306 18.04 0.36 -9.20
CA GLY A 306 19.21 1.22 -8.95
C GLY A 306 18.87 2.71 -8.76
N GLY A 307 17.58 3.06 -8.62
CA GLY A 307 17.16 4.41 -8.29
C GLY A 307 17.54 4.84 -6.86
N PRO A 308 17.23 6.08 -6.46
CA PRO A 308 16.45 7.06 -7.21
C PRO A 308 17.25 7.75 -8.33
N TYR A 309 16.55 8.11 -9.42
CA TYR A 309 17.11 8.88 -10.54
C TYR A 309 16.64 10.33 -10.50
N SER A 310 17.45 11.26 -11.03
CA SER A 310 17.05 12.67 -11.17
C SER A 310 15.92 12.87 -12.19
N ALA A 311 15.98 12.14 -13.30
CA ALA A 311 14.93 12.05 -14.30
C ALA A 311 14.67 10.58 -14.66
N PHE A 312 13.45 10.24 -15.08
CA PHE A 312 13.11 8.89 -15.54
C PHE A 312 14.01 8.42 -16.69
N THR A 313 14.37 9.34 -17.61
CA THR A 313 15.26 9.05 -18.74
C THR A 313 16.67 8.65 -18.32
N ASP A 314 17.14 9.06 -17.14
CA ASP A 314 18.46 8.65 -16.62
C ASP A 314 18.53 7.13 -16.41
N PHE A 315 17.42 6.49 -16.05
CA PHE A 315 17.33 5.04 -15.96
C PHE A 315 17.49 4.37 -17.33
N CYS A 316 16.82 4.90 -18.36
CA CYS A 316 16.92 4.37 -19.73
C CYS A 316 18.36 4.41 -20.26
N TYR A 317 19.14 5.40 -19.81
CA TYR A 317 20.54 5.55 -20.22
C TYR A 317 21.50 4.52 -19.61
N ASN A 318 21.04 3.67 -18.71
CA ASN A 318 21.80 2.50 -18.29
C ASN A 318 22.06 1.56 -19.47
N CYS A 319 21.11 1.44 -20.40
CA CYS A 319 21.17 0.48 -21.52
C CYS A 319 21.19 1.17 -22.90
N HIS A 320 20.88 2.46 -22.95
CA HIS A 320 20.84 3.24 -24.19
C HIS A 320 21.82 4.40 -24.12
N PRO A 321 22.61 4.65 -25.18
CA PRO A 321 23.51 5.79 -25.18
C PRO A 321 22.70 7.11 -25.13
N LYS A 322 23.19 8.08 -24.35
CA LYS A 322 22.55 9.40 -24.20
C LYS A 322 22.42 10.17 -25.52
N ALA A 323 23.35 9.95 -26.44
CA ALA A 323 23.41 10.58 -27.75
C ALA A 323 24.17 9.68 -28.74
N GLY A 324 24.03 9.98 -30.03
CA GLY A 324 24.70 9.26 -31.12
C GLY A 324 23.89 8.10 -31.70
N ASP A 325 24.55 7.25 -32.47
CA ASP A 325 23.92 6.09 -33.11
C ASP A 325 23.57 5.04 -32.05
N GLY A 326 22.32 4.58 -32.06
CA GLY A 326 21.76 3.68 -31.05
C GLY A 326 21.10 4.38 -29.85
N GLY A 327 21.11 5.72 -29.79
CA GLY A 327 20.42 6.47 -28.74
C GLY A 327 18.90 6.38 -28.88
N LEU A 328 18.18 6.16 -27.78
CA LEU A 328 16.73 6.28 -27.72
C LEU A 328 16.34 7.75 -27.85
N SER A 329 16.13 8.20 -29.08
CA SER A 329 15.53 9.51 -29.31
C SER A 329 14.41 9.37 -30.34
N PRO A 330 13.12 9.43 -29.93
CA PRO A 330 12.02 9.52 -30.89
C PRO A 330 12.09 10.83 -31.71
N HIS A 331 12.98 11.75 -31.33
CA HIS A 331 13.23 13.01 -32.00
C HIS A 331 14.38 12.96 -33.03
N ARG A 332 15.10 11.84 -33.18
CA ARG A 332 16.10 11.68 -34.26
C ARG A 332 15.49 10.82 -35.36
N GLN A 333 14.60 11.44 -36.13
CA GLN A 333 13.79 10.78 -37.16
C GLN A 333 14.44 10.83 -38.53
N VAL A 334 15.48 11.66 -38.71
CA VAL A 334 16.26 11.75 -39.95
C VAL A 334 17.74 11.51 -39.65
N ASP A 335 18.40 10.69 -40.46
CA ASP A 335 19.84 10.43 -40.36
C ASP A 335 20.69 11.54 -41.03
N GLU A 336 22.01 11.47 -40.91
CA GLU A 336 22.93 12.46 -41.50
C GLU A 336 22.86 12.56 -43.03
N LYS A 337 22.29 11.55 -43.69
CA LYS A 337 22.11 11.48 -45.15
C LYS A 337 20.73 11.95 -45.59
N GLY A 338 19.86 12.32 -44.65
CA GLY A 338 18.49 12.73 -44.94
C GLY A 338 17.48 11.58 -45.04
N ASN A 339 17.84 10.36 -44.67
CA ASN A 339 16.91 9.22 -44.71
C ASN A 339 16.07 9.16 -43.43
N ILE A 340 14.81 8.74 -43.55
CA ILE A 340 13.91 8.53 -42.41
C ILE A 340 14.37 7.30 -41.60
N VAL A 341 14.56 7.51 -40.29
CA VAL A 341 14.87 6.47 -39.30
C VAL A 341 13.56 5.84 -38.83
N THR A 342 13.11 4.80 -39.52
CA THR A 342 11.79 4.16 -39.28
C THR A 342 11.60 3.59 -37.87
N SER A 343 12.69 3.26 -37.18
CA SER A 343 12.66 2.85 -35.76
C SER A 343 12.28 3.99 -34.81
N ALA A 344 12.47 5.25 -35.19
CA ALA A 344 11.99 6.39 -34.40
C ALA A 344 10.46 6.54 -34.50
N CYS A 345 9.87 6.20 -35.65
CA CYS A 345 8.43 6.33 -35.88
C CYS A 345 7.61 5.41 -34.97
N VAL A 346 8.10 4.17 -34.74
CA VAL A 346 7.38 3.17 -33.93
C VAL A 346 7.32 3.52 -32.44
N PHE A 347 7.96 4.60 -31.98
CA PHE A 347 7.71 5.13 -30.63
C PHE A 347 6.32 5.71 -30.50
N CYS A 348 5.89 6.47 -31.50
CA CYS A 348 4.62 7.19 -31.48
C CYS A 348 3.51 6.44 -32.22
N HIS A 349 3.90 5.63 -33.19
CA HIS A 349 3.00 5.09 -34.20
C HIS A 349 2.93 3.56 -34.17
N ILE A 350 1.75 3.03 -34.49
CA ILE A 350 1.51 1.61 -34.74
C ILE A 350 1.87 1.31 -36.19
N ARG A 351 2.62 0.22 -36.40
CA ARG A 351 2.87 -0.33 -37.73
C ARG A 351 1.89 -1.49 -37.94
N THR A 352 0.90 -1.34 -38.81
CA THR A 352 0.06 -2.46 -39.25
C THR A 352 0.78 -3.26 -40.32
N GLU A 353 0.50 -4.56 -40.41
CA GLU A 353 1.16 -5.48 -41.36
C GLU A 353 0.92 -5.09 -42.84
N ASP A 354 -0.18 -4.38 -43.11
CA ASP A 354 -0.60 -3.94 -44.45
C ASP A 354 0.01 -2.60 -44.92
N PHE A 355 0.98 -2.05 -44.18
CA PHE A 355 1.51 -0.72 -44.48
C PHE A 355 2.71 -0.77 -45.45
N GLU A 356 2.51 -0.31 -46.69
CA GLU A 356 3.61 -0.08 -47.63
C GLU A 356 4.35 1.22 -47.29
N LEU A 357 5.69 1.18 -47.37
CA LEU A 357 6.60 2.27 -47.00
C LEU A 357 6.37 3.59 -47.76
N GLU A 358 5.58 3.55 -48.84
CA GLU A 358 5.38 4.65 -49.78
C GLU A 358 4.24 5.62 -49.40
N ASP A 359 3.41 5.28 -48.41
CA ASP A 359 2.35 6.18 -47.90
C ASP A 359 2.40 6.31 -46.37
N PRO A 360 3.25 7.19 -45.80
CA PRO A 360 3.31 7.44 -44.35
C PRO A 360 2.04 8.10 -43.77
N GLY A 361 1.01 8.35 -44.59
CA GLY A 361 -0.05 9.33 -44.33
C GLY A 361 -0.99 9.04 -43.17
N ILE A 362 -1.17 7.79 -42.73
CA ILE A 362 -1.99 7.49 -41.54
C ILE A 362 -1.36 6.38 -40.73
N LEU A 363 -0.32 6.73 -39.99
CA LEU A 363 0.13 5.91 -38.88
C LEU A 363 -0.74 6.18 -37.65
N ALA A 364 -1.59 5.23 -37.26
CA ALA A 364 -2.36 5.31 -36.02
C ALA A 364 -1.42 5.51 -34.83
N TYR A 365 -1.76 6.40 -33.90
CA TYR A 365 -0.96 6.58 -32.70
C TYR A 365 -1.07 5.35 -31.79
N LYS A 366 0.05 5.00 -31.13
CA LYS A 366 0.06 3.98 -30.08
C LYS A 366 -0.78 4.38 -28.86
N PHE A 367 -0.89 5.68 -28.60
CA PHE A 367 -1.63 6.26 -27.49
C PHE A 367 -2.21 7.63 -27.85
N SER A 368 -2.86 8.31 -26.91
CA SER A 368 -3.14 9.73 -27.10
C SER A 368 -1.83 10.53 -27.30
N PRO A 369 -1.82 11.58 -28.13
CA PRO A 369 -0.63 12.42 -28.33
C PRO A 369 -0.04 12.97 -27.03
N LEU A 370 -0.88 13.24 -26.02
CA LEU A 370 -0.43 13.65 -24.70
C LEU A 370 0.42 12.57 -24.02
N GLU A 371 -0.10 11.34 -23.94
CA GLU A 371 0.57 10.23 -23.28
C GLU A 371 1.93 9.89 -23.90
N LEU A 372 2.07 10.08 -25.22
CA LEU A 372 3.34 9.87 -25.92
C LEU A 372 4.44 10.80 -25.40
N CYS A 373 4.10 12.06 -25.12
CA CYS A 373 5.07 13.06 -24.74
C CYS A 373 5.37 13.05 -23.24
N VAL A 374 4.34 13.00 -22.39
CA VAL A 374 4.49 13.23 -20.93
C VAL A 374 5.21 12.09 -20.21
N LYS A 375 5.40 10.96 -20.88
CA LYS A 375 6.14 9.82 -20.33
C LYS A 375 7.66 10.03 -20.40
N CYS A 376 8.13 10.92 -21.27
CA CYS A 376 9.52 11.37 -21.33
C CYS A 376 9.71 12.83 -20.90
N HIS A 377 8.67 13.65 -20.99
CA HIS A 377 8.71 15.09 -20.69
C HIS A 377 7.84 15.45 -19.50
N ASN A 378 8.36 16.28 -18.59
CA ASN A 378 7.53 16.88 -17.56
C ASN A 378 6.68 18.01 -18.17
N SER A 379 5.36 17.85 -18.18
CA SER A 379 4.42 18.80 -18.78
C SER A 379 3.92 19.89 -17.82
N SER A 380 4.30 19.85 -16.53
CA SER A 380 3.67 20.70 -15.53
C SER A 380 4.62 21.67 -14.82
N PRO A 381 4.25 22.96 -14.70
CA PRO A 381 3.16 23.65 -15.43
C PRO A 381 3.64 24.28 -16.76
N HIS A 382 2.96 23.98 -17.87
CA HIS A 382 3.31 24.46 -19.22
C HIS A 382 2.08 24.71 -20.11
N PRO A 383 2.08 25.74 -20.99
CA PRO A 383 3.01 26.87 -21.04
C PRO A 383 2.75 27.92 -19.93
N SER A 384 3.79 28.67 -19.59
CA SER A 384 3.73 29.86 -18.71
C SER A 384 3.14 29.63 -17.31
N GLY A 385 3.26 28.41 -16.75
CA GLY A 385 2.75 28.12 -15.42
C GLY A 385 1.26 27.75 -15.36
N ILE A 386 0.59 27.58 -16.50
CA ILE A 386 -0.84 27.22 -16.58
C ILE A 386 -1.00 25.92 -17.37
N ASN A 387 -1.82 24.99 -16.85
CA ASN A 387 -2.16 23.77 -17.58
C ASN A 387 -3.02 24.10 -18.82
N HIS A 388 -2.49 23.86 -20.01
CA HIS A 388 -3.21 24.02 -21.28
C HIS A 388 -3.65 22.70 -21.91
N ILE A 389 -3.49 21.58 -21.22
CA ILE A 389 -4.01 20.28 -21.66
C ILE A 389 -5.48 20.20 -21.23
N VAL A 390 -6.33 20.92 -21.94
CA VAL A 390 -7.75 21.12 -21.63
C VAL A 390 -8.60 21.06 -22.89
N GLU A 391 -9.90 20.86 -22.73
CA GLU A 391 -10.87 20.97 -23.81
C GLU A 391 -10.97 22.43 -24.27
N ILE A 392 -10.82 22.65 -25.58
CA ILE A 392 -10.93 23.97 -26.16
C ILE A 392 -12.41 24.37 -26.32
N SER A 393 -12.78 25.56 -25.82
CA SER A 393 -14.13 26.09 -26.01
C SER A 393 -14.43 26.34 -27.50
N PRO A 394 -15.70 26.25 -27.95
CA PRO A 394 -16.07 26.49 -29.35
C PRO A 394 -15.57 27.82 -29.93
N GLU A 395 -15.60 28.90 -29.16
CA GLU A 395 -15.11 30.22 -29.60
C GLU A 395 -13.61 30.20 -29.89
N LYS A 396 -12.81 29.63 -28.99
CA LYS A 396 -11.36 29.48 -29.17
C LYS A 396 -11.01 28.51 -30.30
N LYS A 397 -11.83 27.48 -30.50
CA LYS A 397 -11.69 26.56 -31.63
C LYS A 397 -11.86 27.29 -32.97
N ALA A 398 -12.90 28.12 -33.09
CA ALA A 398 -13.10 28.92 -34.30
C ALA A 398 -11.94 29.89 -34.56
N LYS A 399 -11.35 30.47 -33.51
CA LYS A 399 -10.14 31.31 -33.62
C LYS A 399 -8.91 30.50 -34.08
N LEU A 400 -8.76 29.28 -33.57
CA LEU A 400 -7.68 28.37 -33.98
C LEU A 400 -7.82 28.03 -35.46
N GLU A 401 -9.01 27.65 -35.91
CA GLU A 401 -9.32 27.30 -37.30
C GLU A 401 -9.07 28.50 -38.25
N ASP A 402 -9.51 29.71 -37.87
CA ASP A 402 -9.22 30.93 -38.63
C ASP A 402 -7.71 31.22 -38.72
N TYR A 403 -6.98 31.01 -37.62
CA TYR A 403 -5.53 31.15 -37.60
C TYR A 403 -4.85 30.13 -38.52
N GLU A 404 -5.24 28.85 -38.44
CA GLU A 404 -4.74 27.78 -39.29
C GLU A 404 -4.95 28.10 -40.78
N GLU A 405 -6.13 28.60 -41.15
CA GLU A 405 -6.45 29.01 -42.53
C GLU A 405 -5.59 30.18 -42.99
N ARG A 406 -5.53 31.26 -42.20
CA ARG A 406 -4.80 32.50 -42.57
C ARG A 406 -3.29 32.29 -42.64
N HIS A 407 -2.74 31.51 -41.71
CA HIS A 407 -1.30 31.31 -41.58
C HIS A 407 -0.82 30.01 -42.23
N ARG A 408 -1.73 29.20 -42.79
CA ARG A 408 -1.45 27.91 -43.42
C ARG A 408 -0.64 26.98 -42.51
N VAL A 409 -1.03 26.93 -41.24
CA VAL A 409 -0.44 26.06 -40.22
C VAL A 409 -1.43 24.98 -39.82
N PHE A 410 -0.92 23.83 -39.39
CA PHE A 410 -1.71 22.76 -38.80
C PHE A 410 -1.34 22.60 -37.32
N MET A 411 -2.31 22.81 -36.44
CA MET A 411 -2.25 22.77 -34.98
C MET A 411 -3.28 21.76 -34.45
N PRO A 412 -2.96 20.46 -34.47
CA PRO A 412 -3.93 19.41 -34.20
C PRO A 412 -4.49 19.47 -32.78
N ILE A 413 -5.81 19.37 -32.66
CA ILE A 413 -6.51 19.02 -31.41
C ILE A 413 -7.03 17.58 -31.52
N ASP A 414 -7.24 16.91 -30.40
CA ASP A 414 -7.75 15.53 -30.44
C ASP A 414 -9.25 15.46 -30.83
N SER A 415 -9.77 14.25 -30.99
CA SER A 415 -11.16 14.02 -31.40
C SER A 415 -12.20 14.52 -30.38
N LYS A 416 -11.79 14.82 -29.15
CA LYS A 416 -12.62 15.41 -28.08
C LYS A 416 -12.43 16.93 -27.99
N GLY A 417 -11.61 17.53 -28.85
CA GLY A 417 -11.27 18.95 -28.79
C GLY A 417 -10.25 19.28 -27.70
N MET A 418 -9.48 18.31 -27.21
CA MET A 418 -8.43 18.57 -26.24
C MET A 418 -7.18 19.13 -26.94
N ILE A 419 -6.62 20.17 -26.33
CA ILE A 419 -5.28 20.64 -26.63
C ILE A 419 -4.27 19.63 -26.07
N SER A 420 -3.23 19.34 -26.85
CA SER A 420 -2.14 18.44 -26.46
C SER A 420 -0.78 19.04 -26.79
N CYS A 421 0.30 18.34 -26.46
CA CYS A 421 1.66 18.78 -26.76
C CYS A 421 1.85 19.03 -28.26
N THR A 422 1.26 18.18 -29.11
CA THR A 422 1.39 18.27 -30.56
C THR A 422 0.56 19.39 -31.19
N THR A 423 -0.37 20.00 -30.45
CA THR A 423 -1.10 21.20 -30.90
C THR A 423 -0.14 22.38 -31.06
N CYS A 424 0.80 22.52 -30.13
CA CYS A 424 1.77 23.61 -30.07
C CYS A 424 3.13 23.24 -30.67
N HIS A 425 3.57 22.00 -30.45
CA HIS A 425 4.86 21.49 -30.89
C HIS A 425 4.72 20.56 -32.10
N ASN A 426 5.67 20.63 -33.02
CA ASN A 426 5.82 19.67 -34.08
C ASN A 426 6.76 18.55 -33.61
N PRO A 427 6.28 17.32 -33.37
CA PRO A 427 7.16 16.23 -32.93
C PRO A 427 8.07 15.73 -34.05
N HIS A 428 7.86 16.16 -35.30
CA HIS A 428 8.60 15.65 -36.45
C HIS A 428 9.86 16.46 -36.76
N ASP A 429 10.91 15.76 -37.22
CA ASP A 429 12.09 16.40 -37.79
C ASP A 429 11.80 17.00 -39.17
N LYS A 430 12.60 17.99 -39.58
CA LYS A 430 12.55 18.56 -40.92
C LYS A 430 12.65 17.46 -41.99
N GLY A 431 11.70 17.45 -42.92
CA GLY A 431 11.66 16.52 -44.04
C GLY A 431 10.91 15.21 -43.77
N VAL A 432 10.44 14.97 -42.53
CA VAL A 432 9.59 13.82 -42.21
C VAL A 432 8.15 14.04 -42.68
N THR A 433 7.63 15.26 -42.51
CA THR A 433 6.33 15.69 -43.05
C THR A 433 6.52 16.81 -44.07
N SER A 434 5.46 17.12 -44.81
CA SER A 434 5.41 18.19 -45.81
C SER A 434 4.23 19.14 -45.57
N GLY A 435 4.22 20.31 -46.20
CA GLY A 435 3.10 21.24 -46.14
C GLY A 435 2.95 21.93 -44.78
N SER A 436 1.71 22.22 -44.38
CA SER A 436 1.36 22.86 -43.10
C SER A 436 1.81 22.06 -41.88
N GLU A 437 1.92 20.74 -42.03
CA GLU A 437 2.29 19.77 -41.01
C GLU A 437 3.80 19.75 -40.74
N ALA A 438 4.60 20.31 -41.66
CA ALA A 438 6.05 20.45 -41.52
C ALA A 438 6.46 21.73 -40.79
N LEU A 439 5.55 22.69 -40.62
CA LEU A 439 5.87 23.96 -39.97
C LEU A 439 6.33 23.74 -38.52
N GLY A 440 7.41 24.42 -38.15
CA GLY A 440 8.04 24.29 -36.85
C GLY A 440 9.06 23.16 -36.73
N ALA A 441 9.16 22.22 -37.67
CA ALA A 441 10.04 21.05 -37.55
C ALA A 441 11.55 21.40 -37.47
N GLU A 442 11.93 22.60 -37.86
CA GLU A 442 13.30 23.12 -37.89
C GLU A 442 13.66 24.06 -36.73
N GLU A 443 12.67 24.41 -35.89
CA GLU A 443 12.87 25.28 -34.74
C GLU A 443 13.39 24.48 -33.53
N GLU A 444 14.22 25.12 -32.70
CA GLU A 444 14.81 24.47 -31.51
C GLU A 444 13.75 23.88 -30.57
N LEU A 445 12.66 24.62 -30.35
CA LEU A 445 11.53 24.21 -29.51
C LEU A 445 10.37 23.64 -30.33
N ARG A 446 10.57 23.48 -31.63
CA ARG A 446 9.62 22.93 -32.60
C ARG A 446 8.23 23.55 -32.56
N TRP A 447 8.11 24.86 -32.34
CA TRP A 447 6.79 25.50 -32.33
C TRP A 447 6.20 25.53 -33.73
N ARG A 448 4.91 25.19 -33.84
CA ARG A 448 4.17 25.27 -35.11
C ARG A 448 3.96 26.72 -35.58
N VAL A 449 4.20 27.68 -34.70
CA VAL A 449 4.15 29.12 -34.98
C VAL A 449 5.57 29.72 -35.06
N PRO A 450 5.75 30.85 -35.76
CA PRO A 450 7.05 31.51 -35.93
C PRO A 450 7.79 31.89 -34.64
N SER A 451 7.08 32.12 -33.53
CA SER A 451 7.71 32.50 -32.26
C SER A 451 6.85 32.17 -31.04
N PHE A 452 7.48 32.11 -29.87
CA PHE A 452 6.77 31.97 -28.59
C PHE A 452 5.68 33.02 -28.38
N ALA A 453 5.94 34.26 -28.82
CA ALA A 453 5.01 35.38 -28.66
C ALA A 453 3.70 35.15 -29.42
N GLU A 454 3.74 34.34 -30.49
CA GLU A 454 2.57 33.97 -31.28
C GLU A 454 1.91 32.68 -30.80
N LEU A 455 2.53 31.92 -29.88
CA LEU A 455 2.04 30.59 -29.47
C LEU A 455 0.64 30.63 -28.87
N CYS A 456 0.29 31.73 -28.19
CA CYS A 456 -1.03 31.91 -27.59
C CYS A 456 -2.04 32.53 -28.56
N THR A 457 -1.59 33.20 -29.62
CA THR A 457 -2.44 33.95 -30.56
C THR A 457 -3.53 33.10 -31.20
N PRO A 458 -3.28 31.85 -31.66
CA PRO A 458 -4.29 31.03 -32.31
C PRO A 458 -5.59 30.87 -31.51
N CYS A 459 -5.49 30.81 -30.18
CA CYS A 459 -6.67 30.60 -29.31
C CYS A 459 -7.07 31.85 -28.52
N HIS A 460 -6.14 32.77 -28.25
CA HIS A 460 -6.34 33.87 -27.30
C HIS A 460 -6.37 35.27 -27.91
N ALA A 461 -6.06 35.42 -29.21
CA ALA A 461 -6.15 36.64 -30.00
C ALA A 461 -5.86 37.95 -29.22
N ARG A 462 -4.61 38.42 -29.27
CA ARG A 462 -4.20 39.74 -28.72
C ARG A 462 -3.82 40.77 -29.78
N TYR A 463 -3.93 40.47 -31.07
CA TYR A 463 -3.40 41.31 -32.15
C TYR A 463 -4.39 41.54 -33.31
N ASP A 464 -5.68 41.66 -32.98
CA ASP A 464 -6.66 42.25 -33.91
C ASP A 464 -6.84 43.74 -33.57
#